data_AF-A0A1X7HEU5-F1
#
_entry.id   AF-A0A1X7HEU5-F1
#
_cell.length_a   1.000
_cell.length_b   1.000
_cell.length_c   1.000
_cell.angle_alpha   90.00
_cell.angle_beta   90.00
_cell.angle_gamma   90.00
#
_symmetry.space_group_name_H-M   'P 1'
#
loop_
_entity.id
_entity.type
_entity.pdbx_description
1 polymer ?
#
loop_
_entity_poly.entity_id
_entity_poly.type
_entity_poly.pdbx_seq_one_letter_code
_entity_poly.pdbx_strand_id
1 'polypeptide(L)' 'MDVEDWKSQIKRGTLEFCILLLIKQRPYYGYEIISKLEQYPIVAAKENTIHPLLRRLW' A
#
# COMPACT_ATOMS: atom_id res chain seq x y z
N MET A 1 -0.78 12.82 -20.84
CA MET A 1 -0.78 12.18 -19.51
C MET A 1 -2.24 11.98 -19.18
N ASP A 2 -2.72 10.76 -19.29
CA ASP A 2 -4.13 10.47 -19.11
C ASP A 2 -4.54 10.61 -17.63
N VAL A 3 -5.76 11.08 -17.39
CA VAL A 3 -6.31 11.25 -16.04
C VAL A 3 -6.35 9.92 -15.28
N GLU A 4 -6.46 8.81 -16.00
CA GLU A 4 -6.39 7.46 -15.43
C GLU A 4 -5.00 7.08 -14.93
N ASP A 5 -3.94 7.42 -15.67
CA ASP A 5 -2.55 7.22 -15.24
C ASP A 5 -2.26 8.03 -13.98
N TRP A 6 -2.70 9.28 -13.94
CA TRP A 6 -2.54 10.14 -12.78
C TRP A 6 -3.20 9.54 -11.53
N LYS A 7 -4.45 9.08 -11.66
CA LYS A 7 -5.18 8.41 -10.56
C LYS A 7 -4.46 7.16 -10.07
N SER A 8 -3.91 6.36 -10.98
CA SER A 8 -3.14 5.15 -10.63
C SER A 8 -1.87 5.49 -9.84
N GLN A 9 -1.12 6.52 -10.25
CA GLN A 9 0.09 6.97 -9.56
C GLN A 9 -0.22 7.49 -8.15
N ILE A 10 -1.24 8.34 -8.01
CA ILE A 10 -1.66 8.85 -6.70
C ILE A 10 -2.08 7.71 -5.76
N LYS A 11 -2.82 6.72 -6.28
CA LYS A 11 -3.24 5.56 -5.49
C LYS A 11 -2.04 4.74 -5.00
N ARG A 12 -1.04 4.49 -5.87
CA ARG A 12 0.20 3.81 -5.49
C ARG A 12 1.01 4.58 -4.45
N GLY A 13 1.24 5.88 -4.67
CA GLY A 13 2.01 6.70 -3.72
C GLY A 13 1.33 6.80 -2.36
N THR A 14 -0.01 6.90 -2.33
CA THR A 14 -0.78 6.89 -1.08
C THR A 14 -0.63 5.55 -0.35
N LEU A 15 -0.66 4.43 -1.07
CA LEU A 15 -0.49 3.10 -0.51
C LEU A 15 0.90 2.91 0.11
N GLU A 16 1.96 3.30 -0.61
CA GLU A 16 3.34 3.27 -0.10
C GLU A 16 3.47 4.12 1.17
N PHE A 17 2.88 5.32 1.18
CA PHE A 17 2.88 6.20 2.35
C PHE A 17 2.15 5.60 3.55
N CYS A 18 0.99 4.97 3.34
CA CYS A 18 0.26 4.26 4.41
C CYS A 18 1.08 3.11 5.00
N ILE A 19 1.80 2.35 4.15
CA ILE A 19 2.70 1.30 4.62
C ILE A 19 3.79 1.89 5.51
N LEU A 20 4.49 2.94 5.04
CA LEU A 20 5.53 3.63 5.81
C LEU A 20 5.02 4.15 7.16
N LEU A 21 3.80 4.68 7.22
CA LEU A 21 3.18 5.11 8.47
C LEU A 21 2.88 3.95 9.43
N LEU A 22 2.53 2.77 8.94
CA LEU A 22 2.32 1.58 9.76
C LEU A 22 3.66 1.12 10.34
N ILE A 23 4.67 0.85 9.51
CA ILE A 23 5.98 0.38 9.99
C ILE A 23 6.71 1.40 10.88
N LYS A 24 6.40 2.70 10.77
CA LYS A 24 6.91 3.73 11.70
C LYS A 24 6.40 3.53 13.13
N GLN A 25 5.20 3.00 13.33
CA GLN A 25 4.63 2.79 14.68
C GLN A 25 5.24 1.58 15.37
N ARG A 26 5.40 0.48 14.63
CA ARG A 26 6.06 -0.74 15.08
C ARG A 26 6.46 -1.60 13.89
N PRO A 27 7.34 -2.60 14.04
CA PRO A 27 7.49 -3.64 13.05
C PRO A 27 6.15 -4.37 12.82
N TYR A 28 5.80 -4.57 11.55
CA TYR A 28 4.64 -5.35 11.13
C TYR A 28 5.10 -6.48 10.22
N TYR A 29 4.47 -7.64 10.34
CA TYR A 29 4.58 -8.69 9.34
C TYR A 29 3.78 -8.31 8.08
N GLY A 30 4.19 -8.82 6.92
CA GLY A 30 3.58 -8.46 5.63
C GLY A 30 2.07 -8.74 5.58
N TYR A 31 1.64 -9.84 6.19
CA TYR A 31 0.21 -10.18 6.28
C TYR A 31 -0.57 -9.23 7.20
N GLU A 32 0.04 -8.72 8.28
CA GLU A 32 -0.61 -7.74 9.16
C GLU A 32 -0.84 -6.43 8.42
N ILE A 33 0.12 -6.01 7.60
CA ILE A 33 -0.01 -4.82 6.75
C ILE A 33 -1.15 -5.01 5.75
N ILE A 34 -1.20 -6.16 5.07
CA ILE A 34 -2.28 -6.50 4.11
C ILE A 34 -3.64 -6.44 4.81
N SER A 35 -3.80 -7.18 5.91
CA SER A 35 -5.06 -7.25 6.66
C SER A 35 -5.50 -5.89 7.20
N LYS A 36 -4.54 -5.02 7.56
CA LYS A 36 -4.84 -3.66 8.01
C LYS A 36 -5.28 -2.76 6.86
N LEU A 37 -4.66 -2.86 5.69
CA LEU A 37 -4.99 -2.06 4.52
C LEU A 37 -6.32 -2.48 3.86
N GLU A 38 -6.69 -3.76 3.94
CA GLU A 38 -7.99 -4.26 3.48
C GLU A 38 -9.18 -3.63 4.25
N GLN A 39 -8.96 -3.16 5.49
CA GLN A 39 -9.98 -2.45 6.27
C GLN A 39 -10.32 -1.06 5.71
N TYR A 40 -9.52 -0.53 4.77
CA TYR A 40 -9.68 0.82 4.23
C TYR A 40 -9.99 0.75 2.72
N PRO A 41 -11.26 0.92 2.30
CA PRO A 41 -11.69 0.75 0.90
C PRO A 41 -10.92 1.61 -0.13
N ILE A 42 -10.42 2.77 0.32
CA ILE A 42 -9.72 3.74 -0.53
C ILE A 42 -8.29 3.30 -0.88
N VAL A 43 -7.65 2.55 0.02
CA VAL A 43 -6.30 1.96 -0.16
C VAL A 43 -6.34 0.45 -0.27
N ALA A 44 -7.53 -0.17 -0.23
CA ALA A 44 -7.73 -1.58 -0.43
C ALA A 44 -7.09 -1.98 -1.77
N ALA A 45 -5.99 -2.71 -1.65
CA ALA A 45 -5.18 -3.18 -2.75
C ALA A 45 -5.10 -4.70 -2.62
N LYS A 46 -5.31 -5.40 -3.73
CA LYS A 46 -5.21 -6.86 -3.75
C LYS A 46 -3.79 -7.27 -3.34
N GLU A 47 -3.64 -8.45 -2.75
CA GLU A 47 -2.33 -9.04 -2.39
C GLU A 47 -1.29 -8.90 -3.51
N ASN A 48 -1.69 -9.12 -4.76
CA ASN A 48 -0.83 -8.98 -5.94
C ASN A 48 -0.22 -7.58 -6.14
N THR A 49 -0.79 -6.54 -5.52
CA THR A 49 -0.26 -5.18 -5.54
C THR A 49 0.60 -4.89 -4.32
N ILE A 50 0.25 -5.45 -3.16
CA ILE A 50 0.96 -5.22 -1.90
C ILE A 50 2.28 -6.00 -1.85
N HIS A 51 2.30 -7.25 -2.29
CA HIS A 51 3.54 -8.06 -2.30
C HIS A 51 4.72 -7.44 -3.05
N PRO A 52 4.58 -6.95 -4.29
CA PRO A 52 5.69 -6.29 -4.98
C PRO A 52 6.08 -4.96 -4.33
N LEU A 53 5.16 -4.26 -3.64
CA LEU A 53 5.49 -3.05 -2.89
C LEU A 53 6.29 -3.36 -1.63
N LEU A 54 5.86 -4.37 -0.86
CA LEU A 54 6.60 -4.85 0.31
C LEU A 54 8.01 -5.32 -0.06
N ARG A 55 8.15 -6.05 -1.19
CA ARG A 55 9.47 -6.48 -1.71
C ARG A 55 10.38 -5.30 -2.15
N ARG A 56 9.84 -4.11 -2.41
CA ARG A 56 10.65 -2.92 -2.74
C ARG A 56 11.05 -2.12 -1.50
N LEU A 57 10.32 -2.30 -0.39
CA LEU A 57 10.53 -1.58 0.87
C LEU A 57 11.39 -2.38 1.86
N TRP A 58 11.55 -3.69 1.66
CA TRP A 58 12.40 -4.61 2.41
C TRP A 58 13.45 -5.23 1.50
#